data_AF-A0A1V5C4E5-F1
#
_entry.id   AF-A0A1V5C4E5-F1
#
_cell.length_a   1.000
_cell.length_b   1.000
_cell.length_c   1.000
_cell.angle_alpha   90.00
_cell.angle_beta   90.00
_cell.angle_gamma   90.00
#
_symmetry.space_group_name_H-M   'P 1'
#
loop_
_entity.id
_entity.type
_entity.pdbx_description
1 polymer ?
#
loop_
_entity_poly.entity_id
_entity_poly.type
_entity_poly.pdbx_seq_one_letter_code
_entity_poly.pdbx_strand_id
1 'polypeptide(L)'
;MQLRRQLNLFDATMLVVGNTVGAGIFTTAGFVAGELTNPWLFAGIWVVGGFLTLCGALTYAEMTSMFPRSGGDYLYLRAAYGPWAGFLLGWICLWVINPGSIAVLTLGLVKYLTGFPGVNHSMSERCIALIIIISFSVVNYRSVRLTGTTENLWTIGSLVILLLFITGGLISGKGDWRHFADNNVGSSSLPVSKLFGPAMIAVVFSYSGWFVTTYIGDEVKRPELTLPLSLVIGTAIIVLLYVGINITYLYALPLRDLNGVMNVGQVAGERLLGGHFVQIVTLAIMLAIAASINATILAGPRLTYALAKDGLFWSHFAKLHDKYSTPYIALLVQTILACLYVWVDTFENLLRAVVLMMLLSSIGSGLALLILRLKVPSMERPYKTWGYPYITLLFVAAYVYIAVQAFLAAPLKTFLGVAMTLSGIPVYFYGLRKREKGRRFLQDMRPRARSRAGGSRG
;
A
#
# COMPACT_ATOMS: atom_id res chain seq x y z
N MET A 1 -3.71 11.41 26.17
CA MET A 1 -4.72 10.33 26.08
C MET A 1 -4.02 9.09 25.55
N GLN A 2 -4.03 7.97 26.29
CA GLN A 2 -3.55 6.69 25.77
C GLN A 2 -4.68 6.03 24.99
N LEU A 3 -4.39 5.54 23.78
CA LEU A 3 -5.35 4.78 22.97
C LEU A 3 -5.69 3.47 23.71
N ARG A 4 -6.95 3.04 23.67
CA ARG A 4 -7.38 1.80 24.35
C ARG A 4 -7.03 0.60 23.47
N ARG A 5 -6.34 -0.40 24.04
CA ARG A 5 -6.04 -1.68 23.36
C ARG A 5 -7.28 -2.53 23.20
N GLN A 6 -7.95 -2.44 22.05
CA GLN A 6 -9.24 -3.08 21.79
C GLN A 6 -9.17 -4.15 20.69
N LEU A 7 -8.29 -3.96 19.70
CA LEU A 7 -8.21 -4.79 18.50
C LEU A 7 -7.56 -6.14 18.80
N ASN A 8 -8.23 -7.22 18.42
CA ASN A 8 -7.73 -8.58 18.53
C ASN A 8 -7.00 -9.03 17.23
N LEU A 9 -6.58 -10.29 17.16
CA LEU A 9 -5.90 -10.84 15.98
C LEU A 9 -6.76 -10.88 14.73
N PHE A 10 -8.03 -11.23 14.88
CA PHE A 10 -8.97 -11.22 13.75
C PHE A 10 -9.13 -9.79 13.22
N ASP A 11 -9.36 -8.81 14.09
CA ASP A 11 -9.51 -7.40 13.71
C ASP A 11 -8.25 -6.91 12.98
N ALA A 12 -7.07 -7.15 13.55
CA ALA A 12 -5.79 -6.76 12.94
C ALA A 12 -5.56 -7.46 11.59
N THR A 13 -5.91 -8.74 11.46
CA THR A 13 -5.78 -9.49 10.20
C THR A 13 -6.73 -8.93 9.15
N MET A 14 -8.00 -8.68 9.50
CA MET A 14 -8.97 -8.08 8.59
C MET A 14 -8.57 -6.66 8.18
N LEU A 15 -7.90 -5.90 9.04
CA LEU A 15 -7.30 -4.62 8.67
C LEU A 15 -6.18 -4.79 7.63
N VAL A 16 -5.31 -5.79 7.77
CA VAL A 16 -4.28 -6.09 6.74
C VAL A 16 -4.92 -6.45 5.41
N VAL A 17 -5.84 -7.43 5.41
CA VAL A 17 -6.51 -7.90 4.19
C VAL A 17 -7.28 -6.75 3.56
N GLY A 18 -8.07 -6.05 4.35
CA GLY A 18 -8.91 -4.96 3.92
C GLY A 18 -8.17 -3.76 3.35
N ASN A 19 -7.09 -3.32 4.02
CA ASN A 19 -6.29 -2.20 3.54
C ASN A 19 -5.50 -2.55 2.25
N THR A 20 -5.16 -3.82 2.06
CA THR A 20 -4.45 -4.26 0.86
C THR A 20 -5.40 -4.47 -0.32
N VAL A 21 -6.59 -5.04 -0.07
CA VAL A 21 -7.63 -5.22 -1.09
C VAL A 21 -8.28 -3.87 -1.41
N GLY A 22 -7.58 -3.12 -2.26
CA GLY A 22 -8.02 -1.83 -2.79
C GLY A 22 -8.08 -1.84 -4.32
N ALA A 23 -7.82 -0.67 -4.91
CA ALA A 23 -7.93 -0.50 -6.35
C ALA A 23 -6.94 -1.33 -7.17
N GLY A 24 -5.74 -1.60 -6.62
CA GLY A 24 -4.63 -2.13 -7.39
C GLY A 24 -4.98 -3.44 -8.12
N ILE A 25 -5.62 -4.38 -7.43
CA ILE A 25 -5.99 -5.67 -8.04
C ILE A 25 -7.01 -5.53 -9.18
N PHE A 26 -7.87 -4.52 -9.10
CA PHE A 26 -8.91 -4.25 -10.09
C PHE A 26 -8.39 -3.42 -11.28
N THR A 27 -7.35 -2.59 -11.07
CA THR A 27 -6.89 -1.62 -12.08
C THR A 27 -5.58 -1.98 -12.76
N THR A 28 -4.75 -2.82 -12.15
CA THR A 28 -3.40 -3.10 -12.67
C THR A 28 -3.30 -4.37 -13.50
N ALA A 29 -4.28 -5.27 -13.42
CA ALA A 29 -4.26 -6.53 -14.15
C ALA A 29 -4.11 -6.34 -15.67
N GLY A 30 -4.80 -5.37 -16.28
CA GLY A 30 -4.67 -5.15 -17.72
C GLY A 30 -3.32 -4.54 -18.12
N PHE A 31 -2.70 -3.78 -17.23
CA PHE A 31 -1.31 -3.32 -17.42
C PHE A 31 -0.33 -4.51 -17.37
N VAL A 32 -0.50 -5.43 -16.42
CA VAL A 32 0.30 -6.67 -16.35
C VAL A 32 0.10 -7.53 -17.61
N ALA A 33 -1.14 -7.61 -18.13
CA ALA A 33 -1.46 -8.33 -19.36
C ALA A 33 -0.86 -7.70 -20.63
N GLY A 34 -0.58 -6.39 -20.62
CA GLY A 34 0.12 -5.73 -21.72
C GLY A 34 1.63 -6.00 -21.74
N GLU A 35 2.20 -6.26 -20.56
CA GLU A 35 3.63 -6.54 -20.40
C GLU A 35 3.97 -8.03 -20.54
N LEU A 36 3.01 -8.91 -20.21
CA LEU A 36 3.16 -10.36 -20.24
C LEU A 36 2.22 -10.95 -21.28
N THR A 37 2.77 -11.65 -22.27
CA THR A 37 2.01 -12.23 -23.37
C THR A 37 1.67 -13.71 -23.19
N ASN A 38 2.14 -14.34 -22.09
CA ASN A 38 1.84 -15.73 -21.76
C ASN A 38 0.90 -15.82 -20.55
N PRO A 39 -0.24 -16.55 -20.63
CA PRO A 39 -1.21 -16.68 -19.54
C PRO A 39 -0.63 -17.25 -18.24
N TRP A 40 0.26 -18.24 -18.32
CA TRP A 40 0.90 -18.83 -17.13
C TRP A 40 1.87 -17.86 -16.46
N LEU A 41 2.59 -17.06 -17.23
CA LEU A 41 3.44 -16.01 -16.65
C LEU A 41 2.59 -14.88 -16.07
N PHE A 42 1.47 -14.53 -16.71
CA PHE A 42 0.50 -13.59 -16.15
C PHE A 42 -0.04 -14.06 -14.80
N ALA A 43 -0.44 -15.33 -14.65
CA ALA A 43 -0.90 -15.83 -13.34
C ALA A 43 0.28 -15.99 -12.35
N GLY A 44 1.41 -16.49 -12.84
CA GLY A 44 2.60 -16.78 -12.04
C GLY A 44 3.25 -15.55 -11.41
N ILE A 45 3.20 -14.38 -12.07
CA ILE A 45 3.77 -13.16 -11.50
C ILE A 45 3.06 -12.72 -10.21
N TRP A 46 1.75 -12.98 -10.08
CA TRP A 46 1.00 -12.73 -8.85
C TRP A 46 1.43 -13.66 -7.72
N VAL A 47 1.71 -14.94 -8.04
CA VAL A 47 2.28 -15.89 -7.07
C VAL A 47 3.66 -15.42 -6.61
N VAL A 48 4.53 -15.02 -7.54
CA VAL A 48 5.88 -14.53 -7.24
C VAL A 48 5.82 -13.26 -6.40
N GLY A 49 5.04 -12.25 -6.82
CA GLY A 49 4.88 -11.00 -6.06
C GLY A 49 4.26 -11.22 -4.68
N GLY A 50 3.29 -12.12 -4.57
CA GLY A 50 2.70 -12.54 -3.30
C GLY A 50 3.72 -13.22 -2.37
N PHE A 51 4.54 -14.12 -2.90
CA PHE A 51 5.62 -14.76 -2.15
C PHE A 51 6.67 -13.76 -1.66
N LEU A 52 7.07 -12.79 -2.50
CA LEU A 52 7.98 -11.72 -2.11
C LEU A 52 7.38 -10.82 -1.02
N THR A 53 6.08 -10.53 -1.13
CA THR A 53 5.33 -9.78 -0.11
C THR A 53 5.31 -10.54 1.21
N LEU A 54 5.11 -11.86 1.17
CA LEU A 54 5.16 -12.71 2.37
C LEU A 54 6.56 -12.73 3.01
N CYS A 55 7.63 -12.74 2.21
CA CYS A 55 9.00 -12.59 2.72
C CYS A 55 9.19 -11.23 3.42
N GLY A 56 8.60 -10.16 2.87
CA GLY A 56 8.52 -8.85 3.50
C GLY A 56 7.75 -8.89 4.82
N ALA A 57 6.58 -9.52 4.85
CA ALA A 57 5.77 -9.68 6.05
C ALA A 57 6.49 -10.44 7.16
N LEU A 58 7.20 -11.53 6.83
CA LEU A 58 8.03 -12.29 7.76
C LEU A 58 9.21 -11.48 8.31
N THR A 59 9.77 -10.58 7.51
CA THR A 59 10.85 -9.65 7.91
C THR A 59 10.32 -8.57 8.84
N TYR A 60 9.20 -7.93 8.48
CA TYR A 60 8.56 -6.88 9.28
C TYR A 60 8.01 -7.42 10.60
N ALA A 61 7.51 -8.65 10.62
CA ALA A 61 7.00 -9.31 11.82
C ALA A 61 8.01 -9.26 12.99
N GLU A 62 9.31 -9.46 12.75
CA GLU A 62 10.34 -9.33 13.81
C GLU A 62 10.41 -7.89 14.34
N MET A 63 10.53 -6.91 13.45
CA MET A 63 10.60 -5.50 13.85
C MET A 63 9.33 -5.01 14.56
N THR A 64 8.14 -5.42 14.11
CA THR A 64 6.86 -5.09 14.78
C THR A 64 6.76 -5.68 16.18
N SER A 65 7.27 -6.89 16.38
CA SER A 65 7.27 -7.55 17.69
C SER A 65 8.26 -6.89 18.66
N MET A 66 9.39 -6.38 18.13
CA MET A 66 10.38 -5.61 18.89
C MET A 66 9.88 -4.21 19.27
N PHE A 67 9.09 -3.58 18.39
CA PHE A 67 8.58 -2.23 18.57
C PHE A 67 7.04 -2.20 18.48
N PRO A 68 6.32 -2.71 19.49
CA PRO A 68 4.86 -2.86 19.48
C PRO A 68 4.16 -1.52 19.79
N ARG A 69 4.39 -0.52 18.95
CA ARG A 69 3.85 0.85 19.07
C ARG A 69 3.38 1.35 17.72
N SER A 70 2.56 2.39 17.73
CA SER A 70 2.11 3.04 16.50
C SER A 70 3.25 3.85 15.87
N GLY A 71 3.64 3.48 14.64
CA GLY A 71 4.57 4.27 13.83
C GLY A 71 5.24 3.54 12.68
N GLY A 72 5.10 2.22 12.55
CA GLY A 72 5.54 1.45 11.38
C GLY A 72 6.97 1.71 10.95
N ASP A 73 7.16 1.92 9.64
CA ASP A 73 8.48 2.14 9.03
C ASP A 73 9.26 3.30 9.65
N TYR A 74 8.58 4.35 10.09
CA TYR A 74 9.23 5.49 10.74
C TYR A 74 10.02 5.04 11.98
N LEU A 75 9.44 4.14 12.78
CA LEU A 75 10.09 3.64 13.99
C LEU A 75 11.30 2.75 13.64
N TYR A 76 11.16 1.89 12.63
CA TYR A 76 12.21 0.94 12.23
C TYR A 76 13.42 1.65 11.65
N LEU A 77 13.16 2.56 10.69
CA LEU A 77 14.20 3.37 10.06
C LEU A 77 14.89 4.27 11.09
N ARG A 78 14.12 4.90 11.99
CA ARG A 78 14.69 5.72 13.06
C ARG A 78 15.54 4.91 14.04
N ALA A 79 15.12 3.71 14.42
CA ALA A 79 15.87 2.84 15.32
C ALA A 79 17.22 2.39 14.71
N ALA A 80 17.19 1.97 13.45
CA ALA A 80 18.36 1.45 12.75
C ALA A 80 19.35 2.56 12.37
N TYR A 81 18.88 3.56 11.61
CA TYR A 81 19.74 4.56 10.95
C TYR A 81 19.80 5.90 11.68
N GLY A 82 18.79 6.18 12.51
CA GLY A 82 18.66 7.44 13.22
C GLY A 82 17.55 8.35 12.67
N PRO A 83 17.38 9.55 13.27
CA PRO A 83 16.24 10.43 13.03
C PRO A 83 16.11 10.93 11.59
N TRP A 84 17.23 11.10 10.89
CA TRP A 84 17.27 11.50 9.47
C TRP A 84 16.53 10.53 8.56
N ALA A 85 16.58 9.21 8.83
CA ALA A 85 15.90 8.21 8.01
C ALA A 85 14.38 8.22 8.26
N GLY A 86 13.97 8.47 9.51
CA GLY A 86 12.56 8.71 9.83
C GLY A 86 12.02 9.99 9.17
N PHE A 87 12.81 11.06 9.12
CA PHE A 87 12.49 12.25 8.33
C PHE A 87 12.35 11.93 6.85
N LEU A 88 13.30 11.18 6.28
CA LEU A 88 13.33 10.86 4.86
C LEU A 88 12.10 10.07 4.43
N LEU A 89 11.61 9.15 5.26
CA LEU A 89 10.32 8.47 5.03
C LEU A 89 9.17 9.47 4.96
N GLY A 90 9.08 10.39 5.91
CA GLY A 90 8.08 11.46 5.88
C GLY A 90 8.18 12.33 4.63
N TRP A 91 9.41 12.61 4.19
CA TRP A 91 9.72 13.42 3.02
C TRP A 91 9.17 12.79 1.75
N ILE A 92 9.48 11.51 1.50
CA ILE A 92 8.97 10.79 0.34
C ILE A 92 7.46 10.56 0.43
N CYS A 93 6.91 10.37 1.63
CA CYS A 93 5.47 10.24 1.83
C CYS A 93 4.71 11.52 1.48
N LEU A 94 5.21 12.68 1.93
CA LEU A 94 4.58 13.97 1.65
C LEU A 94 4.61 14.30 0.15
N TRP A 95 5.78 14.13 -0.48
CA TRP A 95 6.00 14.61 -1.84
C TRP A 95 5.55 13.63 -2.91
N VAL A 96 5.73 12.31 -2.71
CA VAL A 96 5.56 11.33 -3.79
C VAL A 96 4.52 10.28 -3.44
N ILE A 97 4.71 9.51 -2.35
CA ILE A 97 3.91 8.30 -2.10
C ILE A 97 2.43 8.66 -1.89
N ASN A 98 2.10 9.55 -0.97
CA ASN A 98 0.69 9.86 -0.66
C ASN A 98 -0.02 10.59 -1.81
N PRO A 99 0.45 11.75 -2.30
CA PRO A 99 -0.23 12.44 -3.40
C PRO A 99 -0.24 11.61 -4.70
N GLY A 100 0.84 10.87 -4.99
CA GLY A 100 0.91 10.00 -6.16
C GLY A 100 -0.08 8.83 -6.07
N SER A 101 -0.18 8.19 -4.90
CA SER A 101 -1.17 7.12 -4.69
C SER A 101 -2.60 7.64 -4.84
N ILE A 102 -2.92 8.83 -4.30
CA ILE A 102 -4.23 9.47 -4.48
C ILE A 102 -4.54 9.68 -5.96
N ALA A 103 -3.56 10.15 -6.74
CA ALA A 103 -3.71 10.37 -8.18
C ALA A 103 -3.95 9.05 -8.93
N VAL A 104 -3.13 8.02 -8.69
CA VAL A 104 -3.26 6.68 -9.30
C VAL A 104 -4.63 6.06 -8.99
N LEU A 105 -5.02 6.04 -7.71
CA LEU A 105 -6.29 5.48 -7.27
C LEU A 105 -7.48 6.22 -7.88
N THR A 106 -7.43 7.56 -7.91
CA THR A 106 -8.49 8.39 -8.50
C THR A 106 -8.63 8.14 -10.00
N LEU A 107 -7.52 8.06 -10.75
CA LEU A 107 -7.56 7.76 -12.18
C LEU A 107 -8.18 6.37 -12.43
N GLY A 108 -7.87 5.39 -11.59
CA GLY A 108 -8.52 4.08 -11.59
C GLY A 108 -10.04 4.16 -11.36
N LEU A 109 -10.47 4.94 -10.36
CA LEU A 109 -11.89 5.17 -10.09
C LEU A 109 -12.60 5.81 -11.28
N VAL A 110 -11.98 6.80 -11.92
CA VAL A 110 -12.56 7.47 -13.09
C VAL A 110 -12.79 6.49 -14.23
N LYS A 111 -11.84 5.58 -14.51
CA LYS A 111 -12.03 4.57 -15.56
C LYS A 111 -13.21 3.64 -15.30
N TYR A 112 -13.37 3.21 -14.05
CA TYR A 112 -14.53 2.43 -13.64
C TYR A 112 -15.83 3.22 -13.75
N LEU A 113 -15.82 4.50 -13.38
CA LEU A 113 -16.98 5.38 -13.49
C LEU A 113 -17.39 5.62 -14.94
N THR A 114 -16.44 5.91 -15.83
CA THR A 114 -16.72 6.13 -17.25
C THR A 114 -17.11 4.85 -17.99
N GLY A 115 -16.71 3.68 -17.47
CA GLY A 115 -17.19 2.39 -17.96
C GLY A 115 -18.61 2.05 -17.52
N PHE A 116 -19.16 2.78 -16.53
CA PHE A 116 -20.47 2.48 -15.97
C PHE A 116 -21.61 3.00 -16.89
N PRO A 117 -22.65 2.21 -17.15
CA PRO A 117 -23.76 2.62 -18.03
C PRO A 117 -24.43 3.92 -17.59
N GLY A 118 -24.68 4.84 -18.53
CA GLY A 118 -25.41 6.09 -18.29
C GLY A 118 -24.55 7.28 -17.87
N VAL A 119 -23.22 7.13 -17.75
CA VAL A 119 -22.31 8.26 -17.50
C VAL A 119 -22.02 9.01 -18.81
N ASN A 120 -22.24 10.33 -18.81
CA ASN A 120 -22.00 11.17 -19.98
C ASN A 120 -20.49 11.45 -20.16
N HIS A 121 -19.98 11.23 -21.36
CA HIS A 121 -18.56 11.42 -21.72
C HIS A 121 -18.20 12.88 -22.08
N SER A 122 -19.07 13.85 -21.78
CA SER A 122 -18.85 15.26 -22.10
C SER A 122 -17.72 15.91 -21.30
N MET A 123 -17.39 15.38 -20.12
CA MET A 123 -16.34 15.89 -19.26
C MET A 123 -15.07 15.04 -19.35
N SER A 124 -13.91 15.69 -19.50
CA SER A 124 -12.61 15.00 -19.49
C SER A 124 -12.39 14.20 -18.20
N GLU A 125 -11.84 12.99 -18.32
CA GLU A 125 -11.48 12.12 -17.20
C GLU A 125 -10.62 12.83 -16.14
N ARG A 126 -9.72 13.72 -16.58
CA ARG A 126 -8.89 14.51 -15.67
C ARG A 126 -9.70 15.48 -14.83
N CYS A 127 -10.73 16.11 -15.41
CA CYS A 127 -11.62 17.00 -14.67
C CYS A 127 -12.45 16.23 -13.63
N ILE A 128 -12.96 15.05 -14.00
CA ILE A 128 -13.66 14.15 -13.06
C ILE A 128 -12.72 13.79 -11.90
N ALA A 129 -11.47 13.41 -12.19
CA ALA A 129 -10.48 13.07 -11.17
C ALA A 129 -10.20 14.24 -10.21
N LEU A 130 -10.03 15.46 -10.72
CA LEU A 130 -9.84 16.65 -9.89
C LEU A 130 -11.03 16.91 -8.97
N ILE A 131 -12.26 16.79 -9.49
CA ILE A 131 -13.48 16.94 -8.70
C ILE A 131 -13.50 15.92 -7.56
N ILE A 132 -13.23 14.64 -7.86
CA ILE A 132 -13.18 13.57 -6.85
C ILE A 132 -12.17 13.92 -5.75
N ILE A 133 -10.92 14.24 -6.11
CA ILE A 133 -9.86 14.54 -5.13
C ILE A 133 -10.28 15.71 -4.23
N ILE A 134 -10.77 16.81 -4.82
CA ILE A 134 -11.18 18.00 -4.08
C ILE A 134 -12.37 17.68 -3.17
N SER A 135 -13.37 16.94 -3.66
CA SER A 135 -14.54 16.54 -2.86
C SER A 135 -14.14 15.72 -1.63
N PHE A 136 -13.32 14.68 -1.81
CA PHE A 136 -12.84 13.87 -0.68
C PHE A 136 -11.97 14.70 0.28
N SER A 137 -11.10 15.57 -0.23
CA SER A 137 -10.29 16.45 0.62
C SER A 137 -11.12 17.46 1.42
N VAL A 138 -12.18 18.03 0.84
CA VAL A 138 -13.10 18.95 1.56
C VAL A 138 -13.85 18.23 2.68
N VAL A 139 -14.30 16.99 2.44
CA VAL A 139 -14.93 16.18 3.48
C VAL A 139 -13.95 15.93 4.64
N ASN A 140 -12.72 15.51 4.32
CA ASN A 140 -11.68 15.23 5.32
C ASN A 140 -11.17 16.50 6.03
N TYR A 141 -11.31 17.68 5.41
CA TYR A 141 -11.01 18.96 6.06
C TYR A 141 -12.00 19.26 7.19
N ARG A 142 -13.30 18.96 6.99
CA ARG A 142 -14.40 19.31 7.90
C ARG A 142 -14.66 18.28 9.00
N SER A 143 -14.46 16.99 8.76
CA SER A 143 -14.69 15.97 9.79
C SER A 143 -13.88 14.70 9.56
N VAL A 144 -13.18 14.30 10.62
CA VAL A 144 -12.45 13.03 10.71
C VAL A 144 -13.33 11.87 11.20
N ARG A 145 -14.37 12.17 12.00
CA ARG A 145 -15.22 11.14 12.61
C ARG A 145 -16.23 10.56 11.62
N LEU A 146 -16.69 11.35 10.65
CA LEU A 146 -17.62 10.90 9.62
C LEU A 146 -16.98 9.91 8.63
N THR A 147 -15.65 9.96 8.45
CA THR A 147 -14.92 9.14 7.48
C THR A 147 -14.48 7.77 8.03
N GLY A 148 -14.06 7.68 9.30
CA GLY A 148 -13.49 6.44 9.86
C GLY A 148 -14.50 5.29 10.07
N THR A 149 -15.76 5.56 10.39
CA THR A 149 -16.77 4.50 10.59
C THR A 149 -17.28 3.88 9.29
N THR A 150 -17.27 4.66 8.20
CA THR A 150 -17.82 4.22 6.91
C THR A 150 -16.80 3.37 6.14
N GLU A 151 -15.51 3.60 6.38
CA GLU A 151 -14.37 2.88 5.80
C GLU A 151 -14.36 1.37 6.09
N ASN A 152 -14.66 0.98 7.34
CA ASN A 152 -14.65 -0.44 7.73
C ASN A 152 -15.74 -1.26 7.00
N LEU A 153 -16.91 -0.67 6.75
CA LEU A 153 -18.00 -1.34 6.02
C LEU A 153 -17.64 -1.54 4.54
N TRP A 154 -17.02 -0.54 3.90
CA TRP A 154 -16.57 -0.67 2.50
C TRP A 154 -15.45 -1.70 2.35
N THR A 155 -14.58 -1.79 3.35
CA THR A 155 -13.46 -2.72 3.38
C THR A 155 -13.93 -4.17 3.52
N ILE A 156 -14.87 -4.46 4.42
CA ILE A 156 -15.47 -5.81 4.52
C ILE A 156 -16.27 -6.12 3.25
N GLY A 157 -16.99 -5.12 2.72
CA GLY A 157 -17.70 -5.24 1.45
C GLY A 157 -16.79 -5.63 0.29
N SER A 158 -15.63 -4.99 0.13
CA SER A 158 -14.70 -5.28 -0.97
C SER A 158 -14.21 -6.73 -0.95
N LEU A 159 -13.96 -7.29 0.23
CA LEU A 159 -13.58 -8.71 0.40
C LEU A 159 -14.71 -9.66 0.02
N VAL A 160 -15.93 -9.37 0.46
CA VAL A 160 -17.10 -10.17 0.11
C VAL A 160 -17.34 -10.13 -1.40
N ILE A 161 -17.29 -8.95 -2.03
CA ILE A 161 -17.45 -8.82 -3.48
C ILE A 161 -16.34 -9.55 -4.23
N LEU A 162 -15.08 -9.46 -3.78
CA LEU A 162 -13.97 -10.19 -4.41
C LEU A 162 -14.18 -11.70 -4.33
N LEU A 163 -14.57 -12.22 -3.16
CA LEU A 163 -14.88 -13.64 -2.99
C LEU A 163 -16.07 -14.08 -3.86
N LEU A 164 -17.15 -13.30 -3.88
CA LEU A 164 -18.32 -13.58 -4.72
C LEU A 164 -17.99 -13.53 -6.21
N PHE A 165 -17.12 -12.62 -6.64
CA PHE A 165 -16.67 -12.54 -8.02
C PHE A 165 -15.85 -13.77 -8.41
N ILE A 166 -14.88 -14.18 -7.58
CA ILE A 166 -14.03 -15.35 -7.85
C ILE A 166 -14.91 -16.61 -7.91
N THR A 167 -15.68 -16.85 -6.85
CA THR A 167 -16.49 -18.08 -6.72
C THR A 167 -17.64 -18.11 -7.73
N GLY A 168 -18.43 -17.04 -7.82
CA GLY A 168 -19.53 -16.94 -8.76
C GLY A 168 -19.04 -16.96 -10.21
N GLY A 169 -17.89 -16.34 -10.50
CA GLY A 169 -17.28 -16.35 -11.82
C GLY A 169 -16.85 -17.74 -12.26
N LEU A 170 -16.25 -18.54 -11.38
CA LEU A 170 -15.85 -19.91 -11.68
C LEU A 170 -17.05 -20.86 -11.77
N ILE A 171 -18.03 -20.73 -10.87
CA ILE A 171 -19.24 -21.57 -10.82
C ILE A 171 -20.17 -21.30 -12.01
N SER A 172 -20.15 -20.10 -12.60
CA SER A 172 -21.05 -19.76 -13.71
C SER A 172 -20.89 -20.66 -14.95
N GLY A 173 -19.74 -21.33 -15.10
CA GLY A 173 -19.46 -22.20 -16.24
C GLY A 173 -19.33 -21.47 -17.59
N LYS A 174 -19.36 -20.12 -17.57
CA LYS A 174 -19.36 -19.31 -18.80
C LYS A 174 -17.96 -18.96 -19.32
N GLY A 175 -16.91 -19.22 -18.55
CA GLY A 175 -15.53 -19.02 -18.96
C GLY A 175 -14.97 -20.20 -19.77
N ASP A 176 -13.71 -20.09 -20.18
CA ASP A 176 -13.02 -21.15 -20.92
C ASP A 176 -11.59 -21.35 -20.38
N TRP A 177 -11.27 -22.57 -19.95
CA TRP A 177 -9.93 -22.94 -19.49
C TRP A 177 -8.90 -23.01 -20.63
N ARG A 178 -9.35 -23.09 -21.89
CA ARG A 178 -8.46 -23.08 -23.06
C ARG A 178 -7.72 -21.76 -23.21
N HIS A 179 -8.17 -20.67 -22.58
CA HIS A 179 -7.41 -19.42 -22.54
C HIS A 179 -6.03 -19.56 -21.88
N PHE A 180 -5.81 -20.59 -21.05
CA PHE A 180 -4.48 -20.93 -20.50
C PHE A 180 -3.59 -21.69 -21.48
N ALA A 181 -4.19 -22.31 -22.50
CA ALA A 181 -3.49 -23.06 -23.54
C ALA A 181 -3.14 -22.17 -24.75
N ASP A 182 -3.63 -20.92 -24.78
CA ASP A 182 -3.32 -19.94 -25.83
C ASP A 182 -1.86 -19.48 -25.72
N ASN A 183 -0.96 -20.34 -26.17
CA ASN A 183 0.48 -20.15 -26.24
C ASN A 183 0.88 -19.62 -27.63
N ASN A 184 0.11 -18.71 -28.22
CA ASN A 184 0.45 -18.05 -29.51
C ASN A 184 1.74 -17.20 -29.46
N VAL A 185 2.53 -17.32 -28.39
CA VAL A 185 3.88 -16.80 -28.26
C VAL A 185 4.78 -18.02 -28.15
N GLY A 186 5.59 -18.25 -29.18
CA GLY A 186 6.56 -19.33 -29.23
C GLY A 186 7.39 -19.39 -27.95
N SER A 187 7.97 -20.57 -27.73
CA SER A 187 8.89 -20.98 -26.67
C SER A 187 10.18 -20.14 -26.55
N SER A 188 10.12 -18.83 -26.71
CA SER A 188 11.17 -17.90 -26.30
C SER A 188 11.06 -17.70 -24.79
N SER A 189 12.03 -18.24 -24.05
CA SER A 189 12.27 -17.93 -22.64
C SER A 189 12.14 -16.44 -22.41
N LEU A 190 11.06 -16.00 -21.77
CA LEU A 190 10.89 -14.61 -21.38
C LEU A 190 12.07 -14.26 -20.46
N PRO A 191 12.90 -13.26 -20.80
CA PRO A 191 14.03 -12.91 -19.96
C PRO A 191 13.55 -12.62 -18.54
N VAL A 192 14.24 -13.13 -17.53
CA VAL A 192 13.92 -12.87 -16.11
C VAL A 192 13.83 -11.36 -15.84
N SER A 193 14.59 -10.53 -16.58
CA SER A 193 14.48 -9.06 -16.52
C SER A 193 13.08 -8.52 -16.85
N LYS A 194 12.33 -9.14 -17.77
CA LYS A 194 10.96 -8.73 -18.09
C LYS A 194 9.96 -9.11 -16.99
N LEU A 195 10.17 -10.23 -16.30
CA LEU A 195 9.34 -10.66 -15.17
C LEU A 195 9.42 -9.72 -13.96
N PHE A 196 10.57 -9.09 -13.74
CA PHE A 196 10.79 -8.13 -12.66
C PHE A 196 10.76 -6.66 -13.15
N GLY A 197 10.28 -6.44 -14.38
CA GLY A 197 10.13 -5.14 -15.02
C GLY A 197 8.80 -4.43 -14.65
N PRO A 198 8.18 -3.71 -15.58
CA PRO A 198 6.96 -2.94 -15.30
C PRO A 198 5.81 -3.78 -14.74
N ALA A 199 5.61 -5.01 -15.19
CA ALA A 199 4.58 -5.91 -14.67
C ALA A 199 4.69 -6.11 -13.14
N MET A 200 5.91 -6.33 -12.62
CA MET A 200 6.11 -6.53 -11.18
C MET A 200 5.87 -5.24 -10.39
N ILE A 201 6.09 -4.06 -10.97
CA ILE A 201 5.76 -2.77 -10.35
C ILE A 201 4.25 -2.70 -10.07
N ALA A 202 3.42 -3.08 -11.04
CA ALA A 202 1.97 -3.16 -10.88
C ALA A 202 1.53 -4.18 -9.82
N VAL A 203 2.20 -5.34 -9.77
CA VAL A 203 1.96 -6.37 -8.76
C VAL A 203 2.33 -5.86 -7.36
N VAL A 204 3.50 -5.24 -7.19
CA VAL A 204 3.94 -4.65 -5.91
C VAL A 204 2.97 -3.55 -5.45
N PHE A 205 2.48 -2.71 -6.36
CA PHE A 205 1.45 -1.72 -6.03
C PHE A 205 0.17 -2.38 -5.53
N SER A 206 -0.28 -3.45 -6.20
CA SER A 206 -1.50 -4.15 -5.83
C SER A 206 -1.43 -4.80 -4.46
N TYR A 207 -0.27 -5.39 -4.13
CA TYR A 207 -0.02 -5.96 -2.82
C TYR A 207 0.28 -4.90 -1.75
N SER A 208 0.42 -3.62 -2.09
CA SER A 208 0.75 -2.58 -1.12
C SER A 208 -0.34 -2.42 -0.05
N GLY A 209 0.08 -2.05 1.17
CA GLY A 209 -0.85 -1.89 2.30
C GLY A 209 -0.86 -3.05 3.29
N TRP A 210 -0.14 -4.14 3.01
CA TRP A 210 -0.01 -5.30 3.90
C TRP A 210 0.57 -4.97 5.28
N PHE A 211 1.32 -3.88 5.40
CA PHE A 211 2.01 -3.45 6.62
C PHE A 211 1.18 -2.50 7.50
N VAL A 212 -0.11 -2.28 7.22
CA VAL A 212 -0.94 -1.26 7.92
C VAL A 212 -0.99 -1.44 9.44
N THR A 213 -0.98 -2.68 9.93
CA THR A 213 -1.07 -2.96 11.37
C THR A 213 0.13 -2.46 12.15
N THR A 214 1.27 -2.24 11.48
CA THR A 214 2.48 -1.65 12.08
C THR A 214 2.27 -0.20 12.56
N TYR A 215 1.23 0.48 12.07
CA TYR A 215 0.90 1.86 12.43
C TYR A 215 -0.13 1.99 13.57
N ILE A 216 -0.70 0.88 14.05
CA ILE A 216 -1.75 0.85 15.08
C ILE A 216 -1.38 0.00 16.29
N GLY A 217 -0.08 -0.22 16.53
CA GLY A 217 0.40 -1.09 17.60
C GLY A 217 -0.11 -0.72 19.01
N ASP A 218 -0.41 0.55 19.25
CA ASP A 218 -0.94 1.01 20.55
C ASP A 218 -2.41 0.64 20.80
N GLU A 219 -3.16 0.25 19.76
CA GLU A 219 -4.59 -0.12 19.82
C GLU A 219 -4.83 -1.64 19.84
N VAL A 220 -3.76 -2.42 19.67
CA VAL A 220 -3.81 -3.89 19.54
C VAL A 220 -3.60 -4.58 20.89
N LYS A 221 -4.39 -5.63 21.14
CA LYS A 221 -4.24 -6.53 22.30
C LYS A 221 -3.07 -7.48 22.07
N ARG A 222 -2.18 -7.64 23.07
CA ARG A 222 -0.94 -8.46 22.98
C ARG A 222 -0.15 -8.16 21.70
N PRO A 223 0.21 -6.88 21.44
CA PRO A 223 0.75 -6.44 20.16
C PRO A 223 2.03 -7.18 19.75
N GLU A 224 2.80 -7.68 20.72
CA GLU A 224 4.03 -8.45 20.49
C GLU A 224 3.81 -9.74 19.69
N LEU A 225 2.61 -10.31 19.74
CA LEU A 225 2.22 -11.54 19.05
C LEU A 225 1.17 -11.28 17.97
N THR A 226 0.23 -10.37 18.25
CA THR A 226 -0.87 -10.08 17.34
C THR A 226 -0.41 -9.34 16.07
N LEU A 227 0.51 -8.39 16.19
CA LEU A 227 1.05 -7.67 15.04
C LEU A 227 1.79 -8.60 14.07
N PRO A 228 2.80 -9.40 14.47
CA PRO A 228 3.50 -10.27 13.54
C PRO A 228 2.56 -11.31 12.89
N LEU A 229 1.64 -11.90 13.67
CA LEU A 229 0.69 -12.88 13.14
C LEU A 229 -0.28 -12.27 12.12
N SER A 230 -0.82 -11.08 12.41
CA SER A 230 -1.74 -10.40 11.48
C SER A 230 -1.10 -10.06 10.14
N LEU A 231 0.18 -9.65 10.14
CA LEU A 231 0.94 -9.41 8.91
C LEU A 231 1.05 -10.68 8.06
N VAL A 232 1.49 -11.79 8.67
CA VAL A 232 1.75 -13.04 7.94
C VAL A 232 0.45 -13.67 7.44
N ILE A 233 -0.56 -13.81 8.32
CA ILE A 233 -1.85 -14.43 7.98
C ILE A 233 -2.59 -13.55 6.97
N GLY A 234 -2.65 -12.23 7.20
CA GLY A 234 -3.31 -11.31 6.30
C GLY A 234 -2.68 -11.33 4.91
N THR A 235 -1.35 -11.28 4.83
CA THR A 235 -0.62 -11.38 3.57
C THR A 235 -0.92 -12.70 2.85
N ALA A 236 -0.89 -13.84 3.54
CA ALA A 236 -1.20 -15.13 2.94
C ALA A 236 -2.63 -15.19 2.34
N ILE A 237 -3.63 -14.62 3.04
CA ILE A 237 -5.00 -14.51 2.53
C ILE A 237 -5.03 -13.68 1.24
N ILE A 238 -4.36 -12.52 1.22
CA ILE A 238 -4.31 -11.65 0.04
C ILE A 238 -3.67 -12.37 -1.14
N VAL A 239 -2.59 -13.13 -0.93
CA VAL A 239 -1.96 -13.93 -2.00
C VAL A 239 -2.97 -14.87 -2.65
N LEU A 240 -3.72 -15.62 -1.84
CA LEU A 240 -4.74 -16.55 -2.35
C LEU A 240 -5.85 -15.82 -3.13
N LEU A 241 -6.34 -14.69 -2.61
CA LEU A 241 -7.37 -13.90 -3.27
C LEU A 241 -6.89 -13.33 -4.62
N TYR A 242 -5.67 -12.80 -4.66
CA TYR A 242 -5.11 -12.14 -5.84
C TYR A 242 -4.72 -13.13 -6.94
N VAL A 243 -4.21 -14.31 -6.56
CA VAL A 243 -4.01 -15.39 -7.52
C VAL A 243 -5.36 -15.89 -8.03
N GLY A 244 -6.34 -16.08 -7.14
CA GLY A 244 -7.68 -16.53 -7.49
C GLY A 244 -8.38 -15.60 -8.50
N ILE A 245 -8.39 -14.29 -8.25
CA ILE A 245 -9.04 -13.33 -9.15
C ILE A 245 -8.36 -13.23 -10.52
N ASN A 246 -7.03 -13.31 -10.59
CA ASN A 246 -6.33 -13.28 -11.88
C ASN A 246 -6.53 -14.58 -12.67
N ILE A 247 -6.67 -15.72 -11.99
CA ILE A 247 -7.14 -16.96 -12.64
C ILE A 247 -8.57 -16.78 -13.17
N THR A 248 -9.47 -16.17 -12.39
CA THR A 248 -10.84 -15.86 -12.84
C THR A 248 -10.85 -14.92 -14.05
N TYR A 249 -9.94 -13.94 -14.14
CA TYR A 249 -9.82 -13.06 -15.32
C TYR A 249 -9.40 -13.82 -16.58
N LEU A 250 -8.40 -14.70 -16.49
CA LEU A 250 -8.01 -15.56 -17.62
C LEU A 250 -9.10 -16.58 -17.98
N TYR A 251 -9.82 -17.09 -16.99
CA TYR A 251 -10.98 -17.93 -17.24
C TYR A 251 -12.09 -17.17 -17.99
N ALA A 252 -12.29 -15.88 -17.69
CA ALA A 252 -13.27 -15.04 -18.37
C ALA A 252 -12.89 -14.75 -19.84
N LEU A 253 -11.64 -14.34 -20.08
CA LEU A 253 -11.21 -13.73 -21.33
C LEU A 253 -9.79 -14.18 -21.71
N PRO A 254 -9.49 -14.34 -23.02
CA PRO A 254 -8.12 -14.48 -23.51
C PRO A 254 -7.24 -13.32 -23.03
N LEU A 255 -5.97 -13.61 -22.71
CA LEU A 255 -5.02 -12.62 -22.16
C LEU A 255 -4.88 -11.37 -23.06
N ARG A 256 -4.93 -11.54 -24.38
CA ARG A 256 -4.88 -10.43 -25.36
C ARG A 256 -5.99 -9.41 -25.19
N ASP A 257 -7.17 -9.84 -24.72
CA ASP A 257 -8.35 -8.99 -24.52
C ASP A 257 -8.29 -8.25 -23.18
N LEU A 258 -7.32 -8.60 -22.32
CA LEU A 258 -7.04 -7.90 -21.06
C LEU A 258 -5.99 -6.79 -21.23
N ASN A 259 -5.22 -6.80 -22.32
CA ASN A 259 -4.12 -5.87 -22.54
C ASN A 259 -4.59 -4.41 -22.51
N GLY A 260 -4.06 -3.62 -21.57
CA GLY A 260 -4.35 -2.19 -21.44
C GLY A 260 -5.73 -1.87 -20.85
N VAL A 261 -6.53 -2.87 -20.50
CA VAL A 261 -7.85 -2.67 -19.89
C VAL A 261 -7.69 -2.27 -18.43
N MET A 262 -8.05 -1.05 -18.06
CA MET A 262 -7.96 -0.61 -16.66
C MET A 262 -9.13 -1.11 -15.81
N ASN A 263 -10.32 -1.31 -16.38
CA ASN A 263 -11.49 -1.81 -15.68
C ASN A 263 -11.69 -3.32 -15.85
N VAL A 264 -10.62 -4.12 -15.68
CA VAL A 264 -10.62 -5.58 -15.95
C VAL A 264 -11.75 -6.31 -15.24
N GLY A 265 -12.01 -5.96 -13.98
CA GLY A 265 -13.09 -6.58 -13.20
C GLY A 265 -14.47 -6.39 -13.82
N GLN A 266 -14.72 -5.26 -14.47
CA GLN A 266 -15.98 -5.01 -15.18
C GLN A 266 -16.06 -5.88 -16.44
N VAL A 267 -15.04 -5.82 -17.31
CA VAL A 267 -15.06 -6.54 -18.60
C VAL A 267 -15.13 -8.07 -18.39
N ALA A 268 -14.38 -8.60 -17.42
CA ALA A 268 -14.46 -10.01 -17.04
C ALA A 268 -15.82 -10.38 -16.42
N GLY A 269 -16.39 -9.49 -15.60
CA GLY A 269 -17.69 -9.67 -14.97
C GLY A 269 -18.84 -9.70 -15.97
N GLU A 270 -18.78 -8.87 -17.01
CA GLU A 270 -19.76 -8.87 -18.11
C GLU A 270 -19.83 -10.24 -18.78
N ARG A 271 -18.67 -10.86 -19.02
CA ARG A 271 -18.56 -12.17 -19.66
C ARG A 271 -19.00 -13.34 -18.77
N LEU A 272 -18.70 -13.28 -17.46
CA LEU A 272 -18.92 -14.40 -16.53
C LEU A 272 -20.28 -14.35 -15.81
N LEU A 273 -20.77 -13.17 -15.46
CA LEU A 273 -21.88 -12.99 -14.52
C LEU A 273 -23.09 -12.31 -15.17
N GLY A 274 -22.92 -11.68 -16.34
CA GLY A 274 -23.97 -11.02 -17.10
C GLY A 274 -24.23 -9.57 -16.65
N GLY A 275 -24.96 -8.83 -17.49
CA GLY A 275 -25.04 -7.36 -17.44
C GLY A 275 -25.63 -6.75 -16.16
N HIS A 276 -26.56 -7.41 -15.47
CA HIS A 276 -27.14 -6.86 -14.23
C HIS A 276 -26.23 -7.09 -13.02
N PHE A 277 -25.62 -8.28 -12.92
CA PHE A 277 -24.74 -8.61 -11.80
C PHE A 277 -23.43 -7.83 -11.86
N VAL A 278 -22.90 -7.61 -13.07
CA VAL A 278 -21.66 -6.84 -13.23
C VAL A 278 -21.80 -5.38 -12.79
N GLN A 279 -22.98 -4.77 -12.92
CA GLN A 279 -23.20 -3.40 -12.42
C GLN A 279 -23.05 -3.34 -10.90
N ILE A 280 -23.58 -4.33 -10.17
CA ILE A 280 -23.45 -4.42 -8.71
C ILE A 280 -21.98 -4.60 -8.32
N VAL A 281 -21.26 -5.51 -8.99
CA VAL A 281 -19.82 -5.72 -8.77
C VAL A 281 -19.03 -4.46 -9.08
N THR A 282 -19.31 -3.79 -10.19
CA THR A 282 -18.60 -2.58 -10.63
C THR A 282 -18.83 -1.46 -9.64
N LEU A 283 -20.05 -1.27 -9.15
CA LEU A 283 -20.36 -0.31 -8.08
C LEU A 283 -19.60 -0.62 -6.80
N ALA A 284 -19.53 -1.90 -6.42
CA ALA A 284 -18.76 -2.34 -5.27
C ALA A 284 -17.24 -2.10 -5.42
N ILE A 285 -16.68 -2.35 -6.60
CA ILE A 285 -15.28 -2.03 -6.91
C ILE A 285 -15.07 -0.52 -6.79
N MET A 286 -15.94 0.30 -7.38
CA MET A 286 -15.85 1.76 -7.27
C MET A 286 -15.87 2.24 -5.81
N LEU A 287 -16.74 1.66 -4.97
CA LEU A 287 -16.79 1.97 -3.54
C LEU A 287 -15.50 1.55 -2.82
N ALA A 288 -14.90 0.41 -3.18
CA ALA A 288 -13.61 -0.03 -2.62
C ALA A 288 -12.48 0.94 -2.99
N ILE A 289 -12.41 1.37 -4.25
CA ILE A 289 -11.42 2.35 -4.71
C ILE A 289 -11.62 3.69 -3.99
N ALA A 290 -12.87 4.16 -3.89
CA ALA A 290 -13.22 5.38 -3.17
C ALA A 290 -12.82 5.33 -1.69
N ALA A 291 -13.00 4.18 -1.03
CA ALA A 291 -12.54 3.96 0.33
C ALA A 291 -11.00 4.07 0.43
N SER A 292 -10.24 3.44 -0.49
CA SER A 292 -8.78 3.57 -0.52
C SER A 292 -8.29 5.00 -0.75
N ILE A 293 -8.97 5.77 -1.62
CA ILE A 293 -8.68 7.19 -1.85
C ILE A 293 -8.87 7.97 -0.54
N ASN A 294 -10.01 7.77 0.12
CA ASN A 294 -10.32 8.43 1.39
C ASN A 294 -9.29 8.10 2.48
N ALA A 295 -8.95 6.82 2.64
CA ALA A 295 -7.96 6.33 3.60
C ALA A 295 -6.60 7.02 3.40
N THR A 296 -6.16 7.12 2.15
CA THR A 296 -4.88 7.76 1.79
C THR A 296 -4.91 9.27 2.04
N ILE A 297 -6.02 9.94 1.68
CA ILE A 297 -6.24 11.37 1.96
C ILE A 297 -6.19 11.64 3.47
N LEU A 298 -6.70 10.72 4.27
CA LEU A 298 -6.81 10.85 5.71
C LEU A 298 -5.49 10.55 6.44
N ALA A 299 -4.75 9.53 6.00
CA ALA A 299 -3.53 9.06 6.66
C ALA A 299 -2.33 9.99 6.42
N GLY A 300 -2.12 10.43 5.17
CA GLY A 300 -0.91 11.19 4.80
C GLY A 300 -0.68 12.48 5.59
N PRO A 301 -1.68 13.36 5.76
CA PRO A 301 -1.53 14.60 6.52
C PRO A 301 -1.21 14.38 8.00
N ARG A 302 -1.67 13.28 8.58
CA ARG A 302 -1.40 12.93 9.98
C ARG A 302 0.03 12.50 10.21
N LEU A 303 0.62 11.76 9.26
CA LEU A 303 2.04 11.42 9.30
C LEU A 303 2.88 12.70 9.28
N THR A 304 2.60 13.62 8.34
CA THR A 304 3.30 14.91 8.24
C THR A 304 3.13 15.75 9.51
N TYR A 305 1.92 15.79 10.06
CA TYR A 305 1.64 16.48 11.33
C TYR A 305 2.43 15.88 12.51
N ALA A 306 2.46 14.56 12.64
CA ALA A 306 3.19 13.87 13.70
C ALA A 306 4.69 14.15 13.63
N LEU A 307 5.28 14.09 12.43
CA LEU A 307 6.68 14.42 12.20
C LEU A 307 6.99 15.89 12.52
N ALA A 308 6.08 16.81 12.18
CA ALA A 308 6.23 18.23 12.51
C ALA A 308 6.18 18.47 14.03
N LYS A 309 5.32 17.75 14.75
CA LYS A 309 5.23 17.80 16.20
C LYS A 309 6.48 17.25 16.90
N ASP A 310 7.10 16.24 16.30
CA ASP A 310 8.38 15.67 16.73
C ASP A 310 9.59 16.58 16.41
N GLY A 311 9.37 17.71 15.74
CA GLY A 311 10.43 18.66 15.35
C GLY A 311 11.21 18.24 14.11
N LEU A 312 10.77 17.17 13.42
CA LEU A 312 11.41 16.66 12.22
C LEU A 312 10.93 17.39 10.96
N PHE A 313 9.80 18.09 10.99
CA PHE A 313 9.26 18.88 9.86
C PHE A 313 9.07 20.36 10.25
N TRP A 314 8.74 21.22 9.27
CA TRP A 314 8.41 22.61 9.53
C TRP A 314 7.20 22.74 10.46
N SER A 315 7.27 23.68 11.41
CA SER A 315 6.26 23.93 12.44
C SER A 315 4.87 24.26 11.89
N HIS A 316 4.77 24.77 10.66
CA HIS A 316 3.50 25.00 9.98
C HIS A 316 2.66 23.73 9.85
N PHE A 317 3.29 22.59 9.58
CA PHE A 317 2.58 21.31 9.47
C PHE A 317 2.10 20.76 10.82
N ALA A 318 2.56 21.33 11.94
CA ALA A 318 2.09 20.99 13.29
C ALA A 318 0.83 21.76 13.71
N LYS A 319 0.24 22.58 12.83
CA LYS A 319 -1.01 23.31 13.10
C LYS A 319 -2.23 22.42 12.85
N LEU A 320 -3.20 22.48 13.77
CA LEU A 320 -4.53 21.92 13.59
C LEU A 320 -5.53 23.06 13.33
N HIS A 321 -6.63 22.73 12.65
CA HIS A 321 -7.72 23.66 12.46
C HIS A 321 -8.48 23.87 13.78
N ASP A 322 -8.75 25.11 14.16
CA ASP A 322 -9.34 25.43 15.48
C ASP A 322 -10.69 24.72 15.71
N LYS A 323 -11.58 24.78 14.71
CA LYS A 323 -12.90 24.13 14.77
C LYS A 323 -12.90 22.60 14.58
N TYR A 324 -12.13 22.08 13.61
CA TYR A 324 -12.23 20.69 13.16
C TYR A 324 -11.13 19.78 13.71
N SER A 325 -10.09 20.35 14.34
CA SER A 325 -8.91 19.61 14.83
C SER A 325 -8.21 18.78 13.75
N THR A 326 -8.29 19.19 12.49
CA THR A 326 -7.67 18.54 11.33
C THR A 326 -6.33 19.18 10.97
N PRO A 327 -5.32 18.40 10.52
CA PRO A 327 -4.02 18.94 10.05
C PRO A 327 -4.18 19.60 8.67
N TYR A 328 -4.85 20.74 8.63
CA TYR A 328 -5.37 21.35 7.40
C TYR A 328 -4.28 21.78 6.40
N ILE A 329 -3.12 22.25 6.89
CA ILE A 329 -2.01 22.66 6.01
C ILE A 329 -1.43 21.45 5.29
N ALA A 330 -1.20 20.35 6.00
CA ALA A 330 -0.70 19.12 5.41
C ALA A 330 -1.70 18.53 4.39
N LEU A 331 -2.99 18.59 4.72
CA LEU A 331 -4.07 18.15 3.82
C LEU A 331 -4.12 19.00 2.54
N LEU A 332 -4.00 20.32 2.66
CA LEU A 332 -4.03 21.24 1.52
C LEU A 332 -2.84 21.01 0.58
N VAL A 333 -1.63 20.89 1.14
CA VAL A 333 -0.42 20.58 0.34
C VAL A 333 -0.57 19.24 -0.38
N GLN A 334 -1.01 18.20 0.32
CA GLN A 334 -1.22 16.88 -0.29
C GLN A 334 -2.28 16.91 -1.41
N THR A 335 -3.36 17.66 -1.20
CA THR A 335 -4.44 17.82 -2.19
C THR A 335 -3.93 18.52 -3.45
N ILE A 336 -3.19 19.62 -3.28
CA ILE A 336 -2.59 20.36 -4.41
C ILE A 336 -1.63 19.45 -5.20
N LEU A 337 -0.76 18.72 -4.51
CA LEU A 337 0.18 17.79 -5.16
C LEU A 337 -0.55 16.67 -5.91
N ALA A 338 -1.59 16.07 -5.32
CA ALA A 338 -2.38 15.04 -5.98
C ALA A 338 -3.07 15.57 -7.25
N CYS A 339 -3.64 16.78 -7.20
CA CYS A 339 -4.22 17.44 -8.36
C CYS A 339 -3.18 17.72 -9.46
N LEU A 340 -1.99 18.21 -9.09
CA LEU A 340 -0.90 18.45 -10.04
C LEU A 340 -0.44 17.16 -10.71
N TYR A 341 -0.35 16.06 -9.98
CA TYR A 341 0.01 14.76 -10.53
C TYR A 341 -1.01 14.21 -11.53
N VAL A 342 -2.31 14.34 -11.24
CA VAL A 342 -3.37 14.03 -12.22
C VAL A 342 -3.26 14.89 -13.49
N TRP A 343 -2.85 16.14 -13.33
CA TRP A 343 -2.76 17.08 -14.46
C TRP A 343 -1.54 16.82 -15.36
N VAL A 344 -0.40 16.53 -14.75
CA VAL A 344 0.91 16.50 -15.42
C VAL A 344 1.24 15.10 -15.98
N ASP A 345 0.81 14.02 -15.33
CA ASP A 345 1.28 12.69 -15.68
C ASP A 345 0.15 11.67 -15.89
N THR A 346 0.52 10.52 -16.44
CA THR A 346 -0.37 9.40 -16.75
C THR A 346 -0.40 8.39 -15.61
N PHE A 347 -1.46 7.58 -15.54
CA PHE A 347 -1.60 6.47 -14.59
C PHE A 347 -0.33 5.62 -14.47
N GLU A 348 0.22 5.11 -15.58
CA GLU A 348 1.38 4.20 -15.57
C GLU A 348 2.64 4.85 -14.99
N ASN A 349 2.91 6.10 -15.38
CA ASN A 349 4.09 6.81 -14.90
C ASN A 349 3.98 7.17 -13.42
N LEU A 350 2.79 7.57 -12.96
CA LEU A 350 2.53 7.81 -11.54
C LEU A 350 2.70 6.51 -10.74
N LEU A 351 2.16 5.40 -11.24
CA LEU A 351 2.31 4.07 -10.66
C LEU A 351 3.79 3.70 -10.51
N ARG A 352 4.58 3.83 -11.58
CA ARG A 352 6.03 3.56 -11.57
C ARG A 352 6.78 4.41 -10.54
N ALA A 353 6.51 5.72 -10.51
CA ALA A 353 7.19 6.64 -9.60
C ALA A 353 6.85 6.38 -8.13
N VAL A 354 5.57 6.13 -7.82
CA VAL A 354 5.09 5.83 -6.46
C VAL A 354 5.69 4.52 -5.96
N VAL A 355 5.61 3.46 -6.76
CA VAL A 355 6.10 2.13 -6.38
C VAL A 355 7.61 2.15 -6.17
N LEU A 356 8.37 2.89 -6.98
CA LEU A 356 9.80 3.03 -6.75
C LEU A 356 10.10 3.58 -5.34
N MET A 357 9.36 4.60 -4.89
CA MET A 357 9.56 5.14 -3.54
C MET A 357 9.13 4.15 -2.45
N MET A 358 8.06 3.39 -2.69
CA MET A 358 7.65 2.30 -1.80
C MET A 358 8.71 1.19 -1.73
N LEU A 359 9.36 0.86 -2.85
CA LEU A 359 10.46 -0.11 -2.89
C LEU A 359 11.65 0.41 -2.09
N LEU A 360 12.07 1.65 -2.29
CA LEU A 360 13.18 2.26 -1.57
C LEU A 360 12.94 2.30 -0.05
N SER A 361 11.72 2.66 0.40
CA SER A 361 11.38 2.62 1.82
C SER A 361 11.40 1.20 2.38
N SER A 362 10.85 0.24 1.63
CA SER A 362 10.79 -1.17 2.01
C SER A 362 12.17 -1.83 2.09
N ILE A 363 13.07 -1.49 1.14
CA ILE A 363 14.48 -1.90 1.17
C ILE A 363 15.16 -1.36 2.41
N GLY A 364 14.97 -0.06 2.70
CA GLY A 364 15.50 0.58 3.91
C GLY A 364 15.05 -0.13 5.19
N SER A 365 13.76 -0.45 5.28
CA SER A 365 13.18 -1.18 6.42
C SER A 365 13.67 -2.64 6.50
N GLY A 366 13.78 -3.35 5.37
CA GLY A 366 14.33 -4.72 5.36
C GLY A 366 15.79 -4.75 5.84
N LEU A 367 16.61 -3.81 5.37
CA LEU A 367 17.98 -3.61 5.85
C LEU A 367 18.03 -3.18 7.32
N ALA A 368 17.02 -2.46 7.81
CA ALA A 368 16.92 -2.06 9.21
C ALA A 368 16.92 -3.27 10.14
N LEU A 369 16.25 -4.38 9.76
CA LEU A 369 16.27 -5.62 10.55
C LEU A 369 17.70 -6.18 10.68
N LEU A 370 18.45 -6.25 9.57
CA LEU A 370 19.83 -6.73 9.57
C LEU A 370 20.72 -5.87 10.49
N ILE A 371 20.56 -4.55 10.42
CA ILE A 371 21.29 -3.61 11.27
C ILE A 371 20.89 -3.75 12.74
N LEU A 372 19.60 -3.88 13.04
CA LEU A 372 19.11 -4.01 14.42
C LEU A 372 19.56 -5.31 15.09
N ARG A 373 19.77 -6.39 14.31
CA ARG A 373 20.40 -7.61 14.81
C ARG A 373 21.84 -7.38 15.30
N LEU A 374 22.58 -6.49 14.65
CA LEU A 374 23.95 -6.13 15.03
C LEU A 374 24.01 -5.06 16.13
N LYS A 375 23.16 -4.03 16.03
CA LYS A 375 23.21 -2.83 16.88
C LYS A 375 22.60 -3.06 18.27
N VAL A 376 21.56 -3.89 18.35
CA VAL A 376 20.83 -4.18 19.60
C VAL A 376 20.58 -5.70 19.74
N PRO A 377 21.63 -6.53 19.84
CA PRO A 377 21.49 -8.00 19.87
C PRO A 377 20.73 -8.48 21.11
N SER A 378 20.84 -7.79 22.24
CA SER A 378 20.19 -8.15 23.51
C SER A 378 18.73 -7.70 23.64
N MET A 379 18.18 -6.97 22.67
CA MET A 379 16.77 -6.58 22.69
C MET A 379 15.88 -7.81 22.52
N GLU A 380 14.79 -7.87 23.30
CA GLU A 380 13.82 -8.96 23.24
C GLU A 380 13.15 -9.01 21.85
N ARG A 381 13.02 -10.23 21.30
CA ARG A 381 12.43 -10.51 19.98
C ARG A 381 11.35 -11.59 20.15
N PRO A 382 10.11 -11.19 20.50
CA PRO A 382 9.01 -12.13 20.72
C PRO A 382 8.73 -13.02 19.51
N TYR A 383 8.89 -12.47 18.30
CA TYR A 383 8.96 -13.24 17.06
C TYR A 383 10.35 -13.05 16.42
N LYS A 384 10.88 -14.11 15.83
CA LYS A 384 12.10 -14.08 15.02
C LYS A 384 11.75 -14.51 13.60
N THR A 385 12.26 -13.78 12.61
CA THR A 385 12.05 -14.06 11.19
C THR A 385 12.47 -15.48 10.85
N TRP A 386 11.52 -16.27 10.38
CA TRP A 386 11.77 -17.61 9.88
C TRP A 386 12.72 -17.57 8.68
N GLY A 387 13.67 -18.51 8.61
CA GLY A 387 14.65 -18.56 7.54
C GLY A 387 15.64 -17.38 7.51
N TYR A 388 15.82 -16.66 8.64
CA TYR A 388 16.84 -15.60 8.75
C TYR A 388 18.26 -16.17 8.57
N PRO A 389 19.17 -15.48 7.85
CA PRO A 389 18.99 -14.19 7.18
C PRO A 389 18.43 -14.28 5.74
N TYR A 390 18.30 -15.49 5.20
CA TYR A 390 18.00 -15.72 3.78
C TYR A 390 16.67 -15.12 3.33
N ILE A 391 15.60 -15.20 4.13
CA ILE A 391 14.31 -14.59 3.76
C ILE A 391 14.40 -13.07 3.67
N THR A 392 15.09 -12.43 4.62
CA THR A 392 15.29 -10.98 4.60
C THR A 392 16.19 -10.56 3.44
N LEU A 393 17.25 -11.31 3.16
CA LEU A 393 18.13 -11.06 2.02
C LEU A 393 17.41 -11.25 0.69
N LEU A 394 16.57 -12.27 0.56
CA LEU A 394 15.75 -12.52 -0.62
C LEU A 394 14.77 -11.37 -0.87
N PHE A 395 14.05 -10.94 0.18
CA PHE A 395 13.15 -9.79 0.11
C PHE A 395 13.88 -8.52 -0.35
N VAL A 396 15.00 -8.18 0.31
CA VAL A 396 15.79 -6.99 -0.03
C VAL A 396 16.35 -7.09 -1.44
N ALA A 397 16.96 -8.22 -1.81
CA ALA A 397 17.58 -8.41 -3.13
C ALA A 397 16.54 -8.33 -4.25
N ALA A 398 15.38 -8.96 -4.08
CA ALA A 398 14.30 -8.90 -5.05
C ALA A 398 13.77 -7.46 -5.21
N TYR A 399 13.55 -6.74 -4.12
CA TYR A 399 13.07 -5.35 -4.18
C TYR A 399 14.12 -4.41 -4.79
N VAL A 400 15.41 -4.61 -4.49
CA VAL A 400 16.52 -3.89 -5.15
C VAL A 400 16.50 -4.17 -6.65
N TYR A 401 16.36 -5.43 -7.05
CA TYR A 401 16.31 -5.79 -8.46
C TYR A 401 15.12 -5.16 -9.19
N ILE A 402 13.92 -5.19 -8.60
CA ILE A 402 12.72 -4.52 -9.15
C ILE A 402 12.95 -3.01 -9.24
N ALA A 403 13.55 -2.38 -8.22
CA ALA A 403 13.86 -0.95 -8.25
C ALA A 403 14.87 -0.59 -9.35
N VAL A 404 15.88 -1.42 -9.59
CA VAL A 404 16.83 -1.26 -10.69
C VAL A 404 16.12 -1.42 -12.04
N GLN A 405 15.26 -2.43 -12.21
CA GLN A 405 14.50 -2.59 -13.45
C GLN A 405 13.55 -1.41 -13.69
N ALA A 406 12.90 -0.90 -12.65
CA ALA A 406 12.09 0.32 -12.71
C ALA A 406 12.91 1.55 -13.12
N PHE A 407 14.15 1.66 -12.62
CA PHE A 407 15.07 2.71 -13.03
C PHE A 407 15.45 2.60 -14.51
N LEU A 408 15.83 1.42 -14.96
CA LEU A 408 16.25 1.19 -16.34
C LEU A 408 15.10 1.38 -17.34
N ALA A 409 13.86 1.06 -16.95
CA ALA A 409 12.69 1.21 -17.82
C ALA A 409 12.31 2.68 -18.07
N ALA A 410 12.57 3.60 -17.12
CA ALA A 410 12.24 5.01 -17.26
C ALA A 410 13.27 5.93 -16.56
N PRO A 411 14.53 6.00 -17.05
CA PRO A 411 15.64 6.60 -16.31
C PRO A 411 15.42 8.06 -15.89
N LEU A 412 14.89 8.91 -16.77
CA LEU A 412 14.71 10.33 -16.48
C LEU A 412 13.67 10.57 -15.37
N LYS A 413 12.51 9.92 -15.46
CA LYS A 413 11.42 10.09 -14.48
C LYS A 413 11.80 9.50 -13.12
N THR A 414 12.40 8.32 -13.14
CA THR A 414 12.90 7.65 -11.95
C THR A 414 14.03 8.46 -11.30
N PHE A 415 14.94 9.04 -12.08
CA PHE A 415 15.99 9.93 -11.57
C PHE A 415 15.40 11.13 -10.84
N LEU A 416 14.37 11.79 -11.40
CA LEU A 416 13.71 12.92 -10.72
C LEU A 416 13.09 12.49 -9.38
N GLY A 417 12.47 11.31 -9.32
CA GLY A 417 11.94 10.76 -8.06
C GLY A 417 13.03 10.46 -7.02
N VAL A 418 14.15 9.88 -7.45
CA VAL A 418 15.31 9.61 -6.57
C VAL A 418 15.94 10.92 -6.12
N ALA A 419 16.12 11.89 -7.03
CA ALA A 419 16.62 13.22 -6.70
C ALA A 419 15.71 13.92 -5.69
N MET A 420 14.38 13.81 -5.86
CA MET A 420 13.41 14.34 -4.91
C MET A 420 13.54 13.69 -3.53
N THR A 421 13.77 12.37 -3.49
CA THR A 421 14.06 11.66 -2.23
C THR A 421 15.35 12.16 -1.60
N LEU A 422 16.45 12.15 -2.34
CA LEU A 422 17.76 12.56 -1.85
C LEU A 422 17.81 14.04 -1.45
N SER A 423 16.95 14.89 -2.03
CA SER A 423 16.81 16.30 -1.62
C SER A 423 16.36 16.46 -0.15
N GLY A 424 15.72 15.44 0.43
CA GLY A 424 15.40 15.42 1.86
C GLY A 424 16.64 15.41 2.75
N ILE A 425 17.75 14.81 2.29
CA ILE A 425 18.99 14.72 3.06
C ILE A 425 19.58 16.12 3.38
N PRO A 426 19.88 16.99 2.39
CA PRO A 426 20.37 18.33 2.67
C PRO A 426 19.34 19.16 3.47
N VAL A 427 18.03 19.04 3.17
CA VAL A 427 16.99 19.74 3.92
C VAL A 427 17.02 19.38 5.40
N TYR A 428 17.19 18.10 5.74
CA TYR A 428 17.31 17.64 7.11
C TYR A 428 18.56 18.18 7.80
N PHE A 429 19.74 17.98 7.20
CA PHE A 429 21.01 18.31 7.84
C PHE A 429 21.25 19.82 7.99
N TYR A 430 20.83 20.62 7.01
CA TYR A 430 21.03 22.08 7.05
C TYR A 430 19.87 22.82 7.71
N GLY A 431 18.63 22.33 7.60
CA GLY A 431 17.43 23.06 8.03
C GLY A 431 16.80 22.58 9.35
N LEU A 432 16.85 21.28 9.65
CA LEU A 432 15.94 20.69 10.65
C LEU A 432 16.65 19.92 11.77
N ARG A 433 17.91 19.50 11.60
CA ARG A 433 18.70 18.82 12.64
C ARG A 433 18.76 19.59 13.97
N LYS A 434 18.83 20.93 13.92
CA LYS A 434 18.87 21.80 15.11
C LYS A 434 17.56 21.81 15.92
N ARG A 435 16.46 21.32 15.34
CA ARG A 435 15.12 21.28 15.96
C ARG A 435 14.81 19.93 16.60
N GLU A 436 15.72 18.96 16.49
CA GLU A 436 15.52 17.64 17.06
C GLU A 436 15.51 17.69 18.59
N LYS A 437 14.40 17.25 19.19
CA LYS A 437 14.34 17.06 20.64
C LYS A 437 15.18 15.83 21.00
N GLY A 438 16.24 16.02 21.79
CA GLY A 438 17.16 14.97 22.26
C GLY A 438 16.52 13.94 23.20
N ARG A 439 15.56 13.15 22.69
CA ARG A 439 15.02 11.98 23.39
C ARG A 439 15.84 10.73 23.07
N ARG A 440 16.19 9.96 24.08
CA ARG A 440 16.79 8.62 23.92
C ARG A 440 15.72 7.64 23.43
N PHE A 441 15.41 7.72 22.12
CA PHE A 441 14.35 6.98 21.45
C PHE A 441 14.32 5.47 21.79
N LEU A 442 15.47 4.79 21.77
CA LEU A 442 15.55 3.36 22.08
C LEU A 442 15.27 3.04 23.56
N GLN A 443 15.53 3.96 24.48
CA GLN A 443 15.20 3.78 25.90
C GLN A 443 13.70 3.96 26.13
N ASP A 444 13.09 4.93 25.45
CA ASP A 444 11.65 5.19 25.50
C ASP A 444 10.82 4.07 24.88
N MET A 445 11.40 3.30 23.95
CA MET A 445 10.75 2.23 23.18
C MET A 445 10.78 0.86 23.88
N ARG A 446 11.58 0.67 24.94
CA ARG A 446 11.54 -0.57 25.73
C ARG A 446 10.13 -0.77 26.29
N PRO A 447 9.63 -2.02 26.36
CA PRO A 447 8.40 -2.31 27.07
C PRO A 447 8.55 -1.76 28.49
N ARG A 448 7.64 -0.88 28.93
CA ARG A 448 7.59 -0.53 30.36
C ARG A 448 7.33 -1.83 31.08
N ALA A 449 8.29 -2.28 31.90
CA ALA A 449 8.16 -3.48 32.70
C ALA A 449 6.75 -3.50 33.30
N ARG A 450 6.01 -4.60 33.10
CA ARG A 450 4.67 -4.79 33.66
C ARG A 450 4.72 -4.29 35.10
N SER A 451 4.03 -3.18 35.39
CA SER A 451 3.89 -2.75 36.78
C SER A 451 3.30 -3.95 37.49
N ARG A 452 4.06 -4.56 38.40
CA ARG A 452 3.61 -5.67 39.23
C ARG A 452 2.26 -5.24 39.82
N ALA A 453 1.20 -5.80 39.28
CA ALA A 453 -0.14 -5.60 39.80
C ALA A 453 -0.18 -6.24 41.19
N GLY A 454 -0.64 -5.48 42.17
CA GLY A 454 -1.12 -6.00 43.45
C GLY A 454 -0.03 -6.50 44.37
N GLY A 455 0.67 -5.57 45.04
CA GLY A 455 1.11 -5.87 46.40
C GLY A 455 -0.13 -6.18 47.22
N SER A 456 -0.27 -7.45 47.61
CA SER A 456 -1.18 -7.88 48.67
C SER A 456 -0.76 -7.16 49.95
N ARG A 457 -1.47 -6.09 50.30
CA ARG A 457 -1.72 -5.75 51.71
C ARG A 457 -2.92 -6.65 52.09
N GLY A 458 -2.81 -7.60 53.00
CA GLY A 458 -2.14 -7.51 54.29
C GLY A 458 -3.12 -6.82 55.22
#